data_AF-A0A931QLX1-F1
#
_entry.id   AF-A0A931QLX1-F1
#
_cell.length_a   1.000
_cell.length_b   1.000
_cell.length_c   1.000
_cell.angle_alpha   90.00
_cell.angle_beta   90.00
_cell.angle_gamma   90.00
#
_symmetry.space_group_name_H-M   'P 1'
#
loop_
_entity.id
_entity.type
_entity.pdbx_description
1 polymer ?
#
loop_
_entity_poly.entity_id
_entity_poly.type
_entity_poly.pdbx_seq_one_letter_code
_entity_poly.pdbx_strand_id
1 'polypeptide(L)'
;MRLQVRSLGFPNQTATSLIIYAAFLFGILRFCPPARPADRVLFGTVFGLSVIGLVLTGSRGGWVAAATASLAIAVATSKRPLAAAGGVVLSLALVVGVLSVVAPERAERIMSIASPQKVVQMQERFDTWRAGLKILNDAPIFGIGLKNMAFVNYERYAFEGRPDHAHNHFLNVLIETGEAGFAVFMVLLGAIAWRLVRLRSSTGAARTYWTAAAGAFLAIIVQGLVNISFHVEPALLLMTMLGGLEGARTGEGRV
;
A
#
# COMPACT_ATOMS: atom_id res chain seq x y z
N MET A 1 16.01 -19.70 14.44
CA MET A 1 16.54 -19.14 13.17
C MET A 1 15.52 -18.16 12.61
N ARG A 2 15.78 -16.84 12.64
CA ARG A 2 14.84 -15.81 12.15
C ARG A 2 14.92 -15.76 10.61
N LEU A 3 13.96 -16.37 9.92
CA LEU A 3 13.81 -16.23 8.47
C LEU A 3 13.37 -14.80 8.16
N GLN A 4 14.33 -13.88 7.97
CA GLN A 4 14.07 -12.55 7.43
C GLN A 4 14.00 -12.67 5.91
N VAL A 5 12.79 -12.61 5.35
CA VAL A 5 12.60 -12.53 3.90
C VAL A 5 13.08 -11.14 3.46
N ARG A 6 14.37 -11.03 3.12
CA ARG A 6 15.00 -9.81 2.57
C ARG A 6 14.96 -9.77 1.04
N SER A 7 14.27 -10.70 0.40
CA SER A 7 14.42 -11.05 -1.01
C SER A 7 13.92 -9.97 -1.99
N LEU A 8 13.22 -8.92 -1.53
CA LEU A 8 12.73 -7.80 -2.35
C LEU A 8 12.94 -6.43 -1.67
N GLY A 9 14.00 -6.27 -0.88
CA GLY A 9 14.21 -5.04 -0.12
C GLY A 9 13.23 -4.92 1.06
N PHE A 10 13.14 -3.74 1.66
CA PHE A 10 12.51 -3.51 2.96
C PHE A 10 11.11 -4.14 3.12
N PRO A 11 10.74 -4.68 4.30
CA PRO A 11 9.48 -5.41 4.52
C PRO A 11 8.20 -4.70 4.04
N ASN A 12 8.17 -3.37 4.14
CA ASN A 12 7.04 -2.55 3.70
C ASN A 12 6.85 -2.57 2.18
N GLN A 13 7.96 -2.46 1.42
CA GLN A 13 7.91 -2.50 -0.05
C GLN A 13 7.42 -3.85 -0.54
N THR A 14 7.98 -4.94 0.03
CA THR A 14 7.52 -6.31 -0.26
C THR A 14 6.04 -6.46 0.03
N ALA A 15 5.56 -5.96 1.18
CA ALA A 15 4.15 -6.01 1.53
C ALA A 15 3.27 -5.25 0.52
N THR A 16 3.68 -4.06 0.06
CA THR A 16 2.93 -3.30 -0.94
C THR A 16 2.76 -4.10 -2.22
N SER A 17 3.85 -4.66 -2.76
CA SER A 17 3.81 -5.44 -4.00
C SER A 17 2.93 -6.69 -3.88
N LEU A 18 3.00 -7.39 -2.74
CA LEU A 18 2.16 -8.57 -2.49
C LEU A 18 0.67 -8.23 -2.40
N ILE A 19 0.30 -7.04 -1.90
CA ILE A 19 -1.10 -6.58 -1.90
C ILE A 19 -1.59 -6.36 -3.34
N ILE A 20 -0.75 -5.77 -4.19
CA ILE A 20 -1.09 -5.55 -5.62
C ILE A 20 -1.32 -6.88 -6.33
N TYR A 21 -0.39 -7.82 -6.16
CA TYR A 21 -0.52 -9.16 -6.75
C TYR A 21 -1.74 -9.91 -6.23
N ALA A 22 -1.99 -9.87 -4.92
CA ALA A 22 -3.16 -10.49 -4.31
C ALA A 22 -4.47 -9.89 -4.86
N ALA A 23 -4.55 -8.55 -5.03
CA ALA A 23 -5.72 -7.88 -5.57
C ALA A 23 -5.98 -8.21 -7.05
N PHE A 24 -4.92 -8.38 -7.85
CA PHE A 24 -5.02 -8.83 -9.24
C PHE A 24 -5.48 -10.29 -9.33
N LEU A 25 -4.85 -11.18 -8.57
CA LEU A 25 -5.21 -12.60 -8.53
C LEU A 25 -6.65 -12.81 -8.00
N PHE A 26 -7.08 -12.03 -7.02
CA PHE A 26 -8.48 -12.01 -6.57
C PHE A 26 -9.43 -11.64 -7.72
N GLY A 27 -9.08 -10.62 -8.51
CA GLY A 27 -9.83 -10.24 -9.70
C GLY A 27 -9.95 -11.38 -10.71
N ILE A 28 -8.83 -12.02 -11.04
CA ILE A 28 -8.79 -13.18 -11.94
C ILE A 28 -9.71 -14.29 -11.42
N LEU A 29 -9.53 -14.71 -10.17
CA LEU A 29 -10.30 -15.81 -9.56
C LEU A 29 -11.80 -15.53 -9.48
N ARG A 30 -12.20 -14.25 -9.44
CA ARG A 30 -13.60 -13.84 -9.24
C ARG A 30 -14.34 -13.50 -10.54
N PHE A 31 -13.64 -12.91 -11.52
CA PHE A 31 -14.26 -12.31 -12.71
C PHE A 31 -13.80 -12.93 -14.02
N CYS A 32 -12.69 -13.67 -14.04
CA CYS A 32 -12.23 -14.37 -15.23
C CYS A 32 -12.57 -15.87 -15.15
N PRO A 33 -13.36 -16.41 -16.08
CA PRO A 33 -13.51 -17.87 -16.18
C PRO A 33 -12.16 -18.49 -16.53
N PRO A 34 -11.74 -19.57 -15.85
CA PRO A 34 -10.48 -20.23 -16.15
C PRO A 34 -10.57 -20.95 -17.50
N ALA A 35 -9.48 -20.93 -18.29
CA ALA A 35 -9.41 -21.72 -19.52
C ALA A 35 -9.32 -23.22 -19.22
N ARG A 36 -8.59 -23.58 -18.16
CA ARG A 36 -8.49 -24.95 -17.62
C ARG A 36 -8.71 -24.95 -16.10
N PRO A 37 -9.28 -26.02 -15.52
CA PRO A 37 -9.42 -26.13 -14.06
C PRO A 37 -8.09 -25.95 -13.31
N ALA A 38 -6.99 -26.41 -13.90
CA ALA A 38 -5.63 -26.25 -13.38
C ALA A 38 -5.22 -24.78 -13.20
N ASP A 39 -5.67 -23.87 -14.06
CA ASP A 39 -5.34 -22.44 -13.97
C ASP A 39 -5.93 -21.84 -12.70
N ARG A 40 -7.14 -22.27 -12.32
CA ARG A 40 -7.81 -21.81 -11.11
C ARG A 40 -7.07 -22.29 -9.86
N VAL A 41 -6.57 -23.53 -9.88
CA VAL A 41 -5.73 -24.06 -8.80
C VAL A 41 -4.43 -23.27 -8.73
N LEU A 42 -3.74 -23.05 -9.86
CA LEU A 42 -2.51 -22.27 -9.93
C LEU A 42 -2.69 -20.86 -9.37
N PHE A 43 -3.66 -20.09 -9.86
CA PHE A 43 -3.92 -18.73 -9.38
C PHE A 43 -4.35 -18.71 -7.91
N GLY A 44 -5.13 -19.70 -7.47
CA GLY A 44 -5.48 -19.89 -6.06
C GLY A 44 -4.26 -20.15 -5.17
N THR A 45 -3.35 -21.01 -5.62
CA THR A 45 -2.08 -21.29 -4.93
C THR A 45 -1.21 -20.04 -4.87
N VAL A 46 -1.00 -19.34 -5.98
CA VAL A 46 -0.18 -18.11 -6.00
C VAL A 46 -0.82 -17.01 -5.13
N PHE A 47 -2.14 -16.90 -5.13
CA PHE A 47 -2.86 -15.97 -4.24
C PHE A 47 -2.61 -16.34 -2.76
N GLY A 48 -2.77 -17.62 -2.41
CA GLY A 48 -2.49 -18.12 -1.06
C GLY A 48 -1.05 -17.86 -0.63
N LEU A 49 -0.07 -18.16 -1.49
CA LEU A 49 1.34 -17.88 -1.24
C LEU A 49 1.63 -16.39 -1.09
N SER A 50 0.94 -15.52 -1.84
CA SER A 50 1.07 -14.06 -1.72
C SER A 50 0.55 -13.56 -0.37
N VAL A 51 -0.60 -14.08 0.08
CA VAL A 51 -1.16 -13.77 1.41
C VAL A 51 -0.26 -14.28 2.53
N ILE A 52 0.26 -15.51 2.40
CA ILE A 52 1.23 -16.06 3.36
C ILE A 52 2.48 -15.17 3.39
N GLY A 53 3.05 -14.85 2.22
CA GLY A 53 4.21 -13.95 2.11
C GLY A 53 3.97 -12.60 2.77
N LEU A 54 2.79 -12.01 2.59
CA LEU A 54 2.39 -10.75 3.20
C LEU A 54 2.39 -10.85 4.73
N VAL A 55 1.83 -11.93 5.28
CA VAL A 55 1.90 -12.22 6.73
C VAL A 55 3.35 -12.43 7.16
N LEU A 56 4.18 -13.09 6.34
CA LEU A 56 5.58 -13.34 6.65
C LEU A 56 6.44 -12.07 6.65
N THR A 57 6.04 -10.99 5.96
CA THR A 57 6.76 -9.71 5.98
C THR A 57 6.87 -9.11 7.39
N GLY A 58 5.89 -9.36 8.26
CA GLY A 58 5.82 -8.72 9.58
C GLY A 58 5.58 -7.20 9.53
N SER A 59 5.22 -6.64 8.36
CA SER A 59 4.92 -5.22 8.22
C SER A 59 3.51 -4.92 8.71
N ARG A 60 3.41 -4.24 9.87
CA ARG A 60 2.13 -3.78 10.42
C ARG A 60 1.41 -2.81 9.46
N GLY A 61 2.16 -1.89 8.86
CA GLY A 61 1.63 -0.97 7.85
C GLY A 61 1.11 -1.73 6.62
N GLY A 62 1.83 -2.76 6.18
CA GLY A 62 1.40 -3.66 5.12
C GLY A 62 0.13 -4.42 5.47
N TRP A 63 -0.01 -4.94 6.69
CA TRP A 63 -1.23 -5.64 7.12
C TRP A 63 -2.44 -4.71 7.21
N VAL A 64 -2.28 -3.49 7.72
CA VAL A 64 -3.34 -2.48 7.74
C VAL A 64 -3.75 -2.12 6.31
N ALA A 65 -2.77 -1.86 5.44
CA ALA A 65 -3.00 -1.57 4.03
C ALA A 65 -3.74 -2.72 3.31
N ALA A 66 -3.36 -3.97 3.58
CA ALA A 66 -4.01 -5.15 3.03
C ALA A 66 -5.45 -5.30 3.51
N ALA A 67 -5.70 -5.07 4.81
CA ALA A 67 -7.04 -5.13 5.38
C ALA A 67 -7.94 -4.05 4.78
N THR A 68 -7.46 -2.80 4.68
CA THR A 68 -8.20 -1.69 4.06
C THR A 68 -8.48 -1.97 2.59
N ALA A 69 -7.48 -2.41 1.82
CA ALA A 69 -7.64 -2.73 0.40
C ALA A 69 -8.63 -3.89 0.18
N SER A 70 -8.49 -4.98 0.93
CA SER A 70 -9.37 -6.15 0.84
C SER A 70 -10.82 -5.81 1.20
N LEU A 71 -11.02 -5.03 2.27
CA LEU A 71 -12.35 -4.59 2.68
C LEU A 71 -13.00 -3.71 1.62
N ALA A 72 -12.28 -2.70 1.11
CA ALA A 72 -12.78 -1.79 0.09
C ALA A 72 -13.14 -2.55 -1.21
N ILE A 73 -12.27 -3.44 -1.68
CA ILE A 73 -12.53 -4.26 -2.88
C ILE A 73 -13.71 -5.20 -2.66
N ALA A 74 -13.78 -5.89 -1.51
CA ALA A 74 -14.86 -6.82 -1.21
C ALA A 74 -16.23 -6.11 -1.17
N VAL A 75 -16.29 -4.93 -0.54
CA VAL A 75 -17.50 -4.09 -0.49
C VAL A 75 -17.87 -3.58 -1.88
N ALA A 76 -16.90 -3.05 -2.64
CA ALA A 76 -17.14 -2.47 -3.96
C ALA A 76 -17.54 -3.49 -5.03
N THR A 77 -17.16 -4.76 -4.85
CA THR A 77 -17.42 -5.82 -5.84
C THR A 77 -18.58 -6.74 -5.50
N SER A 78 -19.04 -6.75 -4.25
CA SER A 78 -20.10 -7.64 -3.78
C SER A 78 -21.49 -7.05 -3.98
N LYS A 79 -22.47 -7.91 -4.32
CA LYS A 79 -23.91 -7.56 -4.27
C LYS A 79 -24.45 -7.49 -2.84
N ARG A 80 -23.71 -8.03 -1.87
CA ARG A 80 -24.03 -8.06 -0.43
C ARG A 80 -22.84 -7.49 0.35
N PRO A 81 -22.67 -6.16 0.38
CA PRO A 81 -21.46 -5.52 0.91
C PRO A 81 -21.23 -5.81 2.41
N LEU A 82 -22.29 -5.87 3.22
CA LEU A 82 -22.19 -6.19 4.65
C LEU A 82 -21.69 -7.62 4.89
N ALA A 83 -22.21 -8.60 4.14
CA ALA A 83 -21.76 -9.99 4.24
C ALA A 83 -20.31 -10.14 3.75
N ALA A 84 -19.92 -9.42 2.70
CA ALA A 84 -18.55 -9.41 2.21
C ALA A 84 -17.58 -8.80 3.23
N ALA A 85 -17.95 -7.66 3.83
CA ALA A 85 -17.21 -7.05 4.93
C ALA A 85 -17.07 -8.00 6.13
N GLY A 86 -18.17 -8.63 6.56
CA GLY A 86 -18.15 -9.64 7.61
C GLY A 86 -17.24 -10.83 7.29
N GLY A 87 -17.24 -11.30 6.05
CA GLY A 87 -16.34 -12.36 5.58
C GLY A 87 -14.86 -11.98 5.62
N VAL A 88 -14.52 -10.75 5.23
CA VAL A 88 -13.15 -10.22 5.35
C VAL A 88 -12.73 -10.13 6.81
N VAL A 89 -13.59 -9.55 7.67
CA VAL A 89 -13.33 -9.43 9.11
C VAL A 89 -13.13 -10.81 9.75
N LEU A 90 -13.99 -11.77 9.44
CA LEU A 90 -13.87 -13.14 9.95
C LEU A 90 -12.58 -13.82 9.46
N SER A 91 -12.20 -13.59 8.21
CA SER A 91 -10.96 -14.14 7.64
C SER A 91 -9.72 -13.53 8.31
N LEU A 92 -9.72 -12.22 8.58
CA LEU A 92 -8.65 -11.55 9.33
C LEU A 92 -8.58 -12.08 10.77
N ALA A 93 -9.73 -12.24 11.45
CA ALA A 93 -9.80 -12.79 12.79
C ALA A 93 -9.27 -14.24 12.84
N LEU A 94 -9.60 -15.06 11.84
CA LEU A 94 -9.09 -16.43 11.71
C LEU A 94 -7.57 -16.44 11.51
N VAL A 95 -7.04 -15.59 10.62
CA VAL A 95 -5.58 -15.47 10.42
C VAL A 95 -4.89 -15.09 11.73
N VAL A 96 -5.41 -14.11 12.47
CA VAL A 96 -4.87 -13.74 13.78
C VAL A 96 -4.95 -14.91 14.77
N GLY A 97 -6.09 -15.60 14.85
CA GLY A 97 -6.28 -16.76 15.73
C GLY A 97 -5.30 -17.91 15.44
N VAL A 98 -5.10 -18.25 14.16
CA VAL A 98 -4.12 -19.25 13.74
C VAL A 98 -2.70 -18.81 14.08
N LEU A 99 -2.35 -17.54 13.83
CA LEU A 99 -1.03 -17.00 14.18
C LEU A 99 -0.77 -17.01 15.69
N SER A 100 -1.77 -16.77 16.51
CA SER A 100 -1.63 -16.83 17.97
C SER A 100 -1.24 -18.22 18.47
N VAL A 101 -1.61 -19.28 17.75
CA VAL A 101 -1.25 -20.67 18.08
C VAL A 101 0.07 -21.08 17.43
N VAL A 102 0.25 -20.80 16.14
CA VAL A 102 1.37 -21.31 15.35
C VAL A 102 2.62 -20.43 15.47
N ALA A 103 2.46 -19.14 15.74
CA ALA A 103 3.55 -18.16 15.80
C ALA A 103 3.24 -17.02 16.80
N PRO A 104 3.17 -17.31 18.10
CA PRO A 104 2.70 -16.36 19.13
C PRO A 104 3.47 -15.03 19.12
N GLU A 105 4.79 -15.06 18.90
CA GLU A 105 5.62 -13.83 18.76
C GLU A 105 5.12 -12.89 17.64
N ARG A 106 4.49 -13.42 16.59
CA ARG A 106 3.95 -12.63 15.47
C ARG A 106 2.57 -12.07 15.80
N ALA A 107 1.74 -12.84 16.49
CA ALA A 107 0.48 -12.34 17.03
C ALA A 107 0.72 -11.23 18.05
N GLU A 108 1.74 -11.36 18.90
CA GLU A 108 2.20 -10.30 19.80
C GLU A 108 2.67 -9.05 19.05
N ARG A 109 3.26 -9.18 17.86
CA ARG A 109 3.58 -8.01 17.02
C ARG A 109 2.34 -7.30 16.47
N ILE A 110 1.26 -8.03 16.21
CA ILE A 110 -0.04 -7.46 15.83
C ILE A 110 -0.63 -6.70 17.01
N MET A 111 -0.57 -7.28 18.21
CA MET A 111 -1.19 -6.73 19.43
C MET A 111 -0.32 -5.65 20.13
N SER A 112 0.99 -5.67 19.96
CA SER A 112 1.90 -4.74 20.64
C SER A 112 2.04 -3.42 19.87
N ILE A 113 1.31 -2.40 20.30
CA ILE A 113 1.46 -1.04 19.79
C ILE A 113 2.50 -0.24 20.60
N ALA A 114 2.75 -0.61 21.87
CA ALA A 114 3.43 0.25 22.86
C ALA A 114 4.72 -0.35 23.48
N SER A 115 5.58 -1.04 22.71
CA SER A 115 6.88 -1.45 23.27
C SER A 115 7.83 -0.23 23.41
N PRO A 116 8.73 -0.19 24.41
CA PRO A 116 9.62 0.96 24.62
C PRO A 116 10.43 1.38 23.39
N GLN A 117 10.96 0.41 22.63
CA GLN A 117 11.68 0.68 21.38
C GLN A 117 10.81 1.32 20.30
N LYS A 118 9.50 1.04 20.29
CA LYS A 118 8.55 1.67 19.35
C LYS A 118 8.24 3.11 19.74
N VAL A 119 8.24 3.42 21.03
CA VAL A 119 8.08 4.80 21.51
C VAL A 119 9.25 5.66 21.03
N VAL A 120 10.49 5.16 21.13
CA VAL A 120 11.68 5.85 20.61
C VAL A 120 11.60 6.06 19.09
N GLN A 121 11.29 5.01 18.32
CA GLN A 121 11.13 5.15 16.86
C GLN A 121 10.02 6.13 16.44
N MET A 122 8.93 6.20 17.23
CA MET A 122 7.86 7.17 16.97
C MET A 122 8.31 8.59 17.30
N GLN A 123 9.05 8.76 18.39
CA GLN A 123 9.62 10.05 18.77
C GLN A 123 10.59 10.58 17.69
N GLU A 124 11.48 9.74 17.17
CA GLU A 124 12.39 10.08 16.06
C GLU A 124 11.62 10.57 14.81
N ARG A 125 10.47 9.93 14.49
CA ARG A 125 9.59 10.38 13.40
C ARG A 125 8.99 11.74 13.69
N PHE A 126 8.47 11.98 14.89
CA PHE A 126 7.90 13.27 15.25
C PHE A 126 8.95 14.39 15.21
N ASP A 127 10.17 14.13 15.68
CA ASP A 127 11.25 15.10 15.63
C ASP A 127 11.68 15.39 14.19
N THR A 128 11.75 14.36 13.35
CA THR A 128 11.95 14.49 11.89
C THR A 128 10.85 15.33 11.25
N TRP A 129 9.58 15.13 11.62
CA TRP A 129 8.46 15.89 11.07
C TRP A 129 8.50 17.36 11.50
N ARG A 130 8.83 17.63 12.78
CA ARG A 130 9.01 19.00 13.28
C ARG A 130 10.12 19.72 12.54
N ALA A 131 11.27 19.08 12.34
CA ALA A 131 12.36 19.64 11.56
C ALA A 131 11.95 19.87 10.10
N GLY A 132 11.26 18.88 9.50
CA GLY A 132 10.70 18.96 8.16
C GLY A 132 9.77 20.16 7.93
N LEU A 133 8.87 20.43 8.88
CA LEU A 133 7.98 21.60 8.79
C LEU A 133 8.74 22.93 8.90
N LYS A 134 9.82 22.99 9.67
CA LYS A 134 10.69 24.18 9.70
C LYS A 134 11.42 24.38 8.38
N ILE A 135 11.93 23.28 7.78
CA ILE A 135 12.55 23.30 6.44
C ILE A 135 11.55 23.80 5.38
N LEU A 136 10.30 23.35 5.46
CA LEU A 136 9.24 23.81 4.56
C LEU A 136 9.01 25.32 4.69
N ASN A 137 9.06 25.88 5.90
CA ASN A 137 8.89 27.33 6.09
C ASN A 137 10.00 28.16 5.41
N ASP A 138 11.21 27.60 5.28
CA ASP A 138 12.33 28.27 4.59
C ASP A 138 12.19 28.18 3.06
N ALA A 139 11.50 27.16 2.54
CA ALA A 139 11.28 26.93 1.11
C ALA A 139 9.84 26.47 0.78
N PRO A 140 8.81 27.30 1.01
CA PRO A 140 7.42 26.85 1.04
C PRO A 140 6.85 26.47 -0.32
N ILE A 141 7.22 27.20 -1.38
CA ILE A 141 6.58 27.02 -2.69
C ILE A 141 7.12 25.80 -3.44
N PHE A 142 8.46 25.71 -3.57
CA PHE A 142 9.13 24.69 -4.38
C PHE A 142 9.87 23.63 -3.55
N GLY A 143 9.90 23.77 -2.23
CA GLY A 143 10.61 22.86 -1.36
C GLY A 143 12.12 22.90 -1.56
N ILE A 144 12.78 21.89 -1.02
CA ILE A 144 14.25 21.76 -1.06
C ILE A 144 14.77 20.93 -2.25
N GLY A 145 13.88 20.42 -3.11
CA GLY A 145 14.19 19.51 -4.21
C GLY A 145 14.07 18.03 -3.85
N LEU A 146 13.77 17.20 -4.86
CA LEU A 146 13.57 15.76 -4.69
C LEU A 146 14.82 15.06 -4.16
N LYS A 147 14.64 14.17 -3.19
CA LYS A 147 15.70 13.42 -2.50
C LYS A 147 16.74 14.29 -1.77
N ASN A 148 16.45 15.56 -1.51
CA ASN A 148 17.39 16.44 -0.82
C ASN A 148 17.32 16.38 0.71
N MET A 149 16.35 15.66 1.30
CA MET A 149 16.27 15.51 2.77
C MET A 149 17.58 14.99 3.39
N ALA A 150 18.32 14.10 2.70
CA ALA A 150 19.60 13.57 3.18
C ALA A 150 20.74 14.60 3.22
N PHE A 151 20.62 15.73 2.51
CA PHE A 151 21.66 16.75 2.37
C PHE A 151 21.39 18.02 3.18
N VAL A 152 20.27 18.08 3.91
CA VAL A 152 19.93 19.22 4.76
C VAL A 152 20.84 19.25 5.98
N ASN A 153 21.29 20.46 6.35
CA ASN A 153 21.92 20.69 7.65
C ASN A 153 20.84 20.81 8.75
N TYR A 154 20.47 19.68 9.37
CA TYR A 154 19.41 19.59 10.38
C TYR A 154 19.71 20.32 11.70
N GLU A 155 20.99 20.60 12.00
CA GLU A 155 21.38 21.35 13.21
C GLU A 155 20.75 22.74 13.23
N ARG A 156 20.56 23.36 12.05
CA ARG A 156 19.85 24.64 11.90
C ARG A 156 18.41 24.60 12.40
N TYR A 157 17.82 23.41 12.45
CA TYR A 157 16.42 23.19 12.82
C TYR A 157 16.26 22.57 14.21
N ALA A 158 17.33 22.60 15.03
CA ALA A 158 17.40 22.01 16.36
C ALA A 158 17.10 20.51 16.36
N PHE A 159 17.66 19.79 15.38
CA PHE A 159 17.55 18.35 15.27
C PHE A 159 18.92 17.74 14.98
N GLU A 160 19.37 16.83 15.85
CA GLU A 160 20.69 16.20 15.77
C GLU A 160 20.71 14.99 14.82
N GLY A 161 19.55 14.56 14.32
CA GLY A 161 19.42 13.47 13.36
C GLY A 161 19.71 13.89 11.92
N ARG A 162 20.03 12.90 11.07
CA ARG A 162 20.21 13.09 9.61
C ARG A 162 19.31 12.12 8.83
N PRO A 163 17.99 12.29 8.88
CA PRO A 163 17.05 11.43 8.19
C PRO A 163 17.23 11.61 6.68
N ASP A 164 17.23 10.51 5.96
CA ASP A 164 17.18 10.48 4.50
C ASP A 164 15.76 10.72 3.98
N HIS A 165 14.73 10.59 4.83
CA HIS A 165 13.34 10.85 4.51
C HIS A 165 12.42 11.07 5.72
N ALA A 166 11.23 11.60 5.49
CA ALA A 166 10.25 11.91 6.53
C ALA A 166 9.50 10.70 7.13
N HIS A 167 9.73 9.45 6.69
CA HIS A 167 8.91 8.27 7.06
C HIS A 167 7.39 8.44 6.88
N ASN A 168 6.97 9.42 6.08
CA ASN A 168 5.61 9.70 5.67
C ASN A 168 5.71 10.28 4.26
N HIS A 169 5.14 9.58 3.28
CA HIS A 169 5.30 9.91 1.88
C HIS A 169 4.73 11.30 1.54
N PHE A 170 3.57 11.63 2.11
CA PHE A 170 2.90 12.91 1.86
C PHE A 170 3.71 14.08 2.41
N LEU A 171 4.22 13.93 3.64
CA LEU A 171 5.08 14.94 4.24
C LEU A 171 6.42 15.06 3.50
N ASN A 172 6.99 13.94 3.04
CA ASN A 172 8.21 13.94 2.25
C ASN A 172 8.04 14.71 0.94
N VAL A 173 6.96 14.44 0.20
CA VAL A 173 6.63 15.17 -1.04
C VAL A 173 6.42 16.65 -0.74
N LEU A 174 5.71 16.98 0.33
CA LEU A 174 5.48 18.37 0.74
C LEU A 174 6.80 19.11 1.03
N ILE A 175 7.71 18.52 1.79
CA ILE A 175 9.00 19.15 2.13
C ILE A 175 9.90 19.27 0.89
N GLU A 176 9.97 18.23 0.07
CA GLU A 176 10.87 18.19 -1.09
C GLU A 176 10.39 19.02 -2.27
N THR A 177 9.07 19.16 -2.46
CA THR A 177 8.49 19.84 -3.64
C THR A 177 7.73 21.10 -3.30
N GLY A 178 7.59 21.43 -2.01
CA GLY A 178 6.80 22.54 -1.51
C GLY A 178 5.31 22.35 -1.72
N GLU A 179 4.55 23.39 -1.40
CA GLU A 179 3.09 23.43 -1.55
C GLU A 179 2.67 23.26 -3.01
N ALA A 180 3.43 23.82 -3.96
CA ALA A 180 3.08 23.74 -5.39
C ALA A 180 3.19 22.31 -5.91
N GLY A 181 4.30 21.62 -5.64
CA GLY A 181 4.48 20.23 -6.04
C GLY A 181 3.54 19.28 -5.30
N PHE A 182 3.29 19.53 -4.02
CA PHE A 182 2.32 18.78 -3.23
C PHE A 182 0.90 18.93 -3.77
N ALA A 183 0.48 20.14 -4.17
CA ALA A 183 -0.83 20.36 -4.77
C ALA A 183 -0.99 19.53 -6.05
N VAL A 184 0.01 19.54 -6.94
CA VAL A 184 0.00 18.72 -8.16
C VAL A 184 -0.08 17.23 -7.83
N PHE A 185 0.69 16.76 -6.83
CA PHE A 185 0.63 15.38 -6.37
C PHE A 185 -0.77 14.99 -5.85
N MET A 186 -1.41 15.86 -5.08
CA MET A 186 -2.77 15.64 -4.58
C MET A 186 -3.81 15.64 -5.70
N VAL A 187 -3.67 16.50 -6.71
CA VAL A 187 -4.52 16.47 -7.92
C VAL A 187 -4.37 15.13 -8.64
N LEU A 188 -3.14 14.62 -8.81
CA LEU A 188 -2.90 13.32 -9.43
C LEU A 188 -3.59 12.18 -8.66
N LEU A 189 -3.40 12.13 -7.34
CA LEU A 189 -4.07 11.12 -6.50
C LEU A 189 -5.60 11.24 -6.57
N GLY A 190 -6.12 12.47 -6.55
CA GLY A 190 -7.54 12.75 -6.70
C GLY A 190 -8.09 12.29 -8.05
N ALA A 191 -7.36 12.53 -9.14
CA ALA A 191 -7.72 12.09 -10.48
C ALA A 191 -7.75 10.55 -10.59
N ILE A 192 -6.75 9.86 -10.02
CA ILE A 192 -6.72 8.39 -9.97
C ILE A 192 -7.90 7.86 -9.15
N ALA A 193 -8.14 8.41 -7.96
CA ALA A 193 -9.26 8.01 -7.10
C ALA A 193 -10.60 8.18 -7.80
N TRP A 194 -10.82 9.35 -8.40
CA TRP A 194 -12.03 9.65 -9.17
C TRP A 194 -12.23 8.68 -10.32
N ARG A 195 -11.15 8.35 -11.04
CA ARG A 195 -11.18 7.40 -12.15
C ARG A 195 -11.55 6.00 -11.67
N LEU A 196 -10.94 5.53 -10.59
CA LEU A 196 -11.26 4.24 -9.98
C LEU A 196 -12.72 4.19 -9.52
N VAL A 197 -13.26 5.25 -8.91
CA VAL A 197 -14.67 5.31 -8.52
C VAL A 197 -15.59 5.25 -9.74
N ARG A 198 -15.30 6.00 -10.80
CA ARG A 198 -16.10 5.97 -12.05
C ARG A 198 -16.07 4.62 -12.74
N LEU A 199 -14.95 3.89 -12.65
CA LEU A 199 -14.77 2.61 -13.30
C LEU A 199 -15.09 1.40 -12.41
N ARG A 200 -15.65 1.60 -11.21
CA ARG A 200 -15.95 0.50 -10.26
C ARG A 200 -16.95 -0.53 -10.78
N SER A 201 -17.81 -0.14 -11.72
CA SER A 201 -18.83 -0.98 -12.34
C SER A 201 -18.33 -1.67 -13.62
N SER A 202 -17.04 -1.59 -13.93
CA SER A 202 -16.45 -2.30 -15.08
C SER A 202 -16.72 -3.80 -14.98
N THR A 203 -16.81 -4.47 -16.12
CA THR A 203 -17.07 -5.90 -16.25
C THR A 203 -15.87 -6.64 -16.82
N GLY A 204 -15.97 -7.97 -16.94
CA GLY A 204 -14.96 -8.78 -17.64
C GLY A 204 -13.53 -8.57 -17.16
N ALA A 205 -12.61 -8.44 -18.12
CA ALA A 205 -11.19 -8.26 -17.85
C ALA A 205 -10.90 -6.88 -17.23
N ALA A 206 -11.65 -5.85 -17.62
CA ALA A 206 -11.53 -4.52 -17.04
C ALA A 206 -11.80 -4.56 -15.52
N ARG A 207 -12.76 -5.38 -15.06
CA ARG A 207 -13.02 -5.54 -13.62
C ARG A 207 -11.85 -6.15 -12.85
N THR A 208 -11.10 -7.06 -13.47
CA THR A 208 -9.90 -7.66 -12.88
C THR A 208 -8.75 -6.65 -12.75
N TYR A 209 -8.50 -5.85 -13.78
CA TYR A 209 -7.53 -4.77 -13.68
C TYR A 209 -7.97 -3.69 -12.69
N TRP A 210 -9.28 -3.43 -12.59
CA TRP A 210 -9.82 -2.51 -11.60
C TRP A 210 -9.51 -2.95 -10.17
N THR A 211 -9.67 -4.25 -9.81
CA THR A 211 -9.35 -4.70 -8.45
C THR A 211 -7.87 -4.52 -8.14
N ALA A 212 -6.98 -4.80 -9.10
CA ALA A 212 -5.55 -4.59 -8.93
C ALA A 212 -5.17 -3.12 -8.78
N ALA A 213 -5.72 -2.25 -9.64
CA ALA A 213 -5.45 -0.81 -9.58
C ALA A 213 -5.99 -0.18 -8.29
N ALA A 214 -7.20 -0.56 -7.87
CA ALA A 214 -7.78 -0.12 -6.59
C ALA A 214 -6.98 -0.64 -5.39
N GLY A 215 -6.57 -1.91 -5.42
CA GLY A 215 -5.72 -2.51 -4.38
C GLY A 215 -4.36 -1.82 -4.28
N ALA A 216 -3.72 -1.55 -5.41
CA ALA A 216 -2.45 -0.82 -5.48
C ALA A 216 -2.58 0.60 -4.95
N PHE A 217 -3.60 1.34 -5.40
CA PHE A 217 -3.84 2.71 -4.97
C PHE A 217 -4.05 2.81 -3.46
N LEU A 218 -4.91 1.95 -2.90
CA LEU A 218 -5.15 1.90 -1.46
C LEU A 218 -3.91 1.46 -0.68
N ALA A 219 -3.17 0.48 -1.17
CA ALA A 219 -1.95 0.02 -0.52
C ALA A 219 -0.89 1.13 -0.44
N ILE A 220 -0.71 1.87 -1.54
CA ILE A 220 0.23 2.99 -1.63
C ILE A 220 -0.18 4.14 -0.72
N ILE A 221 -1.46 4.50 -0.67
CA ILE A 221 -1.93 5.58 0.23
C ILE A 221 -1.76 5.18 1.69
N VAL A 222 -2.25 4.00 2.08
CA VAL A 222 -2.24 3.58 3.49
C VAL A 222 -0.82 3.34 3.98
N GLN A 223 0.03 2.68 3.21
CA GLN A 223 1.45 2.56 3.58
C GLN A 223 2.18 3.91 3.46
N GLY A 224 1.75 4.79 2.56
CA GLY A 224 2.26 6.15 2.38
C GLY A 224 2.21 6.99 3.66
N LEU A 225 1.25 6.71 4.55
CA LEU A 225 1.13 7.39 5.85
C LEU A 225 2.28 7.05 6.82
N VAL A 226 2.91 5.89 6.66
CA VAL A 226 3.89 5.35 7.62
C VAL A 226 5.26 5.03 7.02
N ASN A 227 5.38 5.17 5.69
CA ASN A 227 6.58 4.90 4.92
C ASN A 227 6.53 5.63 3.56
N ILE A 228 7.68 5.87 2.92
CA ILE A 228 7.70 6.28 1.50
C ILE A 228 7.26 5.09 0.65
N SER A 229 6.07 5.20 0.07
CA SER A 229 5.42 4.08 -0.63
C SER A 229 5.26 4.28 -2.13
N PHE A 230 5.45 5.51 -2.62
CA PHE A 230 5.46 5.85 -4.05
C PHE A 230 6.88 5.83 -4.62
N HIS A 231 7.63 4.75 -4.35
CA HIS A 231 8.89 4.47 -5.04
C HIS A 231 8.65 3.67 -6.31
N VAL A 232 9.72 3.45 -7.08
CA VAL A 232 9.68 3.03 -8.49
C VAL A 232 8.79 1.80 -8.72
N GLU A 233 8.87 0.73 -7.93
CA GLU A 233 8.14 -0.50 -8.26
C GLU A 233 6.63 -0.41 -7.98
N PRO A 234 6.13 -0.01 -6.79
CA PRO A 234 4.69 0.08 -6.54
C PRO A 234 4.00 1.10 -7.45
N ALA A 235 4.67 2.23 -7.74
CA ALA A 235 4.14 3.24 -8.65
C ALA A 235 4.01 2.71 -10.08
N LEU A 236 5.04 2.02 -10.59
CA LEU A 236 4.99 1.38 -11.91
C LEU A 236 3.90 0.31 -11.98
N LEU A 237 3.77 -0.51 -10.95
CA LEU A 237 2.70 -1.52 -10.87
C LEU A 237 1.32 -0.86 -10.91
N LEU A 238 1.08 0.20 -10.12
CA LEU A 238 -0.17 0.95 -10.17
C LEU A 238 -0.46 1.48 -11.58
N MET A 239 0.52 2.13 -12.20
CA MET A 239 0.36 2.69 -13.55
C MET A 239 0.10 1.60 -14.59
N THR A 240 0.75 0.44 -14.45
CA THR A 240 0.54 -0.72 -15.34
C THR A 240 -0.88 -1.27 -15.19
N MET A 241 -1.39 -1.39 -13.95
CA MET A 241 -2.77 -1.86 -13.71
C MET A 241 -3.81 -0.85 -14.21
N LEU A 242 -3.56 0.45 -14.07
CA LEU A 242 -4.40 1.51 -14.65
C LEU A 242 -4.40 1.46 -16.19
N GLY A 243 -3.24 1.27 -16.82
CA GLY A 243 -3.13 1.11 -18.26
C GLY A 243 -3.87 -0.13 -18.76
N GLY A 244 -3.73 -1.26 -18.06
CA GLY A 244 -4.47 -2.50 -18.35
C GLY A 244 -5.99 -2.32 -18.21
N LEU A 245 -6.44 -1.58 -17.20
CA LEU A 245 -7.85 -1.24 -17.01
C LEU A 245 -8.41 -0.44 -18.20
N GLU A 246 -7.70 0.60 -18.64
CA GLU A 246 -8.12 1.39 -19.79
C GLU A 246 -8.08 0.59 -21.09
N GLY A 247 -7.02 -0.20 -21.30
CA GLY A 247 -6.89 -1.06 -22.48
C GLY A 247 -8.02 -2.08 -22.59
N ALA A 248 -8.29 -2.83 -21.51
CA ALA A 248 -9.36 -3.82 -21.47
C ALA A 248 -10.74 -3.19 -21.76
N ARG A 249 -11.01 -2.00 -21.22
CA ARG A 249 -12.26 -1.27 -21.47
C ARG A 249 -12.44 -0.89 -22.94
N THR A 250 -11.37 -0.44 -23.60
CA THR A 250 -11.45 -0.07 -25.03
C THR A 250 -11.57 -1.28 -25.96
N GLY A 251 -11.05 -2.44 -25.55
CA GLY A 251 -11.20 -3.69 -26.28
C GLY A 251 -12.60 -4.29 -26.21
N GLU A 252 -13.28 -4.17 -25.06
CA GLU A 252 -14.66 -4.66 -24.86
C GLU A 252 -15.71 -3.92 -25.71
N GLY A 253 -15.41 -2.70 -26.20
CA GLY A 253 -16.31 -1.92 -27.06
C GLY A 253 -16.14 -2.15 -28.57
N ARG A 254 -15.28 -3.10 -28.99
CA ARG A 254 -14.97 -3.39 -30.41
C ARG A 254 -15.40 -4.78 -30.88
N VAL A 255 -16.27 -5.46 -30.13
CA VAL A 255 -16.82 -6.79 -30.49
C VAL A 255 -18.32 -6.68 -30.66
#